data_AF-A0A2H5PR85-F1
#
_entry.id   AF-A0A2H5PR85-F1
#
_cell.length_a   1.000
_cell.length_b   1.000
_cell.length_c   1.000
_cell.angle_alpha   90.00
_cell.angle_beta   90.00
_cell.angle_gamma   90.00
#
_symmetry.space_group_name_H-M   'P 1'
#
loop_
_entity.id
_entity.type
_entity.pdbx_description
1 polymer ?
#
loop_
_entity_poly.entity_id
_entity_poly.type
_entity_poly.pdbx_seq_one_letter_code
_entity_poly.pdbx_strand_id
1 'polypeptide(L)'
;MKGISYRGNHICFGRYALQALEPAWITSRQIEAGRRAMTRNVRRGGKIWVRSPEYWVAVVKPGRILYEMSGVAENIARKAISIAASKMPIRTQFIISG
;
A
#
# COMPACT_ATOMS: atom_id res chain seq x y z
N MET A 1 5.58 -0.90 -18.82
CA MET A 1 5.75 0.56 -18.65
C MET A 1 7.16 0.80 -18.11
N LYS A 2 7.98 1.64 -18.76
CA LYS A 2 9.39 1.83 -18.35
C LYS A 2 9.53 3.01 -17.36
N GLY A 3 10.47 2.91 -16.43
CA GLY A 3 10.87 3.97 -15.50
C GLY A 3 10.32 3.85 -14.07
N ILE A 4 10.93 4.61 -13.16
CA ILE A 4 10.60 4.69 -11.73
C ILE A 4 9.54 5.78 -11.50
N SER A 5 8.71 5.64 -10.47
CA SER A 5 7.81 6.71 -10.03
C SER A 5 8.59 7.80 -9.28
N TYR A 6 8.66 9.01 -9.84
CA TYR A 6 9.25 10.18 -9.18
C TYR A 6 8.28 10.90 -8.22
N ARG A 7 6.98 10.59 -8.29
CA ARG A 7 5.94 11.17 -7.40
C ARG A 7 5.20 10.10 -6.63
N GLY A 8 4.85 10.39 -5.37
CA GLY A 8 4.16 9.44 -4.48
C GLY A 8 5.04 8.25 -4.11
N ASN A 9 6.34 8.47 -3.98
CA ASN A 9 7.37 7.53 -3.53
C ASN A 9 7.76 7.74 -2.06
N HIS A 10 7.38 8.88 -1.47
CA HIS A 10 7.55 9.17 -0.05
C HIS A 10 6.28 8.84 0.74
N ILE A 11 6.47 8.42 1.99
CA ILE A 11 5.41 8.32 3.00
C ILE A 11 5.06 9.76 3.41
N CYS A 12 3.78 10.14 3.42
CA CYS A 12 3.40 11.53 3.81
C CYS A 12 2.43 11.61 4.98
N PHE A 13 1.74 10.52 5.33
CA PHE A 13 0.70 10.49 6.34
C PHE A 13 0.98 9.45 7.43
N GLY A 14 1.44 8.26 7.04
CA GLY A 14 1.63 7.12 7.92
C GLY A 14 3.03 6.99 8.54
N ARG A 15 3.18 6.00 9.42
CA ARG A 15 4.50 5.52 9.89
C ARG A 15 5.00 4.32 9.07
N TYR A 16 4.08 3.55 8.49
CA TYR A 16 4.39 2.36 7.69
C TYR A 16 3.71 2.46 6.33
N ALA A 17 4.29 1.85 5.31
CA ALA A 17 3.69 1.85 3.98
C ALA A 17 3.96 0.57 3.17
N LEU A 18 3.11 0.35 2.17
CA LEU A 18 3.29 -0.68 1.15
C LEU A 18 3.73 0.01 -0.16
N GLN A 19 4.92 -0.32 -0.65
CA GLN A 19 5.49 0.21 -1.89
C GLN A 19 5.46 -0.85 -3.01
N ALA A 20 5.14 -0.44 -4.23
CA ALA A 20 5.21 -1.28 -5.41
C ALA A 20 6.66 -1.44 -5.91
N LEU A 21 7.05 -2.67 -6.26
CA LEU A 21 8.38 -2.97 -6.82
C LEU A 21 8.36 -3.18 -8.34
N GLU A 22 7.19 -3.44 -8.92
CA GLU A 22 7.02 -3.78 -10.32
C GLU A 22 5.97 -2.89 -10.98
N PRO A 23 6.09 -2.62 -12.29
CA PRO A 23 5.07 -1.90 -13.03
C PRO A 23 3.84 -2.78 -13.27
N ALA A 24 2.65 -2.31 -12.91
CA ALA A 24 1.40 -3.02 -13.21
C ALA A 24 0.17 -2.13 -13.27
N TRP A 25 -0.88 -2.72 -13.79
CA TRP A 25 -2.23 -2.19 -13.84
C TRP A 25 -2.99 -2.79 -12.65
N ILE A 26 -3.35 -1.95 -11.68
CA ILE A 26 -4.05 -2.39 -10.47
C ILE A 26 -5.50 -1.90 -10.54
N THR A 27 -6.44 -2.82 -10.46
CA THR A 27 -7.88 -2.50 -10.49
C THR A 27 -8.36 -1.89 -9.18
N SER A 28 -9.44 -1.12 -9.22
CA SER A 28 -10.14 -0.64 -8.01
C SER A 28 -10.49 -1.78 -7.05
N ARG A 29 -10.88 -2.95 -7.57
CA ARG A 29 -11.20 -4.14 -6.77
C ARG A 29 -9.99 -4.67 -6.00
N GLN A 30 -8.80 -4.67 -6.61
CA GLN A 30 -7.57 -5.09 -5.92
C GLN A 30 -7.19 -4.07 -4.85
N ILE A 31 -7.28 -2.77 -5.16
CA ILE A 31 -7.02 -1.69 -4.19
C ILE A 31 -7.97 -1.83 -2.99
N GLU A 32 -9.26 -2.04 -3.23
CA GLU A 32 -10.24 -2.18 -2.16
C GLU A 32 -10.08 -3.50 -1.39
N ALA A 33 -9.74 -4.60 -2.08
CA ALA A 33 -9.43 -5.87 -1.43
C ALA A 33 -8.27 -5.74 -0.43
N GLY A 34 -7.19 -5.05 -0.82
CA GLY A 34 -6.06 -4.76 0.06
C GLY A 34 -6.46 -3.89 1.26
N ARG A 35 -7.20 -2.80 1.03
CA ARG A 35 -7.68 -1.89 2.08
C ARG A 35 -8.57 -2.62 3.09
N ARG A 36 -9.56 -3.38 2.62
CA ARG A 36 -10.45 -4.19 3.47
C ARG A 36 -9.67 -5.20 4.30
N ALA A 37 -8.67 -5.84 3.70
CA ALA A 37 -7.88 -6.85 4.41
C ALA A 37 -7.01 -6.25 5.53
N MET A 38 -6.39 -5.08 5.30
CA MET A 38 -5.68 -4.37 6.37
C MET A 38 -6.62 -3.90 7.47
N THR A 39 -7.75 -3.29 7.10
CA THR A 39 -8.73 -2.75 8.06
C THR A 39 -9.21 -3.81 9.05
N ARG A 40 -9.44 -5.04 8.57
CA ARG A 40 -9.82 -6.19 9.42
C ARG A 40 -8.77 -6.58 10.46
N ASN A 41 -7.48 -6.36 10.17
CA ASN A 41 -6.38 -6.73 11.05
C ASN A 41 -5.99 -5.62 12.04
N VAL A 42 -6.16 -4.36 11.63
CA VAL A 42 -5.68 -3.18 12.36
C VAL A 42 -6.56 -2.78 13.56
N ARG A 43 -7.82 -3.22 13.60
CA ARG A 43 -8.79 -2.99 14.71
C ARG A 43 -8.98 -1.48 15.04
N ARG A 44 -9.67 -1.18 16.15
CA ARG A 44 -10.02 0.19 16.58
C ARG A 44 -8.79 0.93 17.12
N GLY A 45 -8.00 1.53 16.23
CA GLY A 45 -6.88 2.40 16.64
C GLY A 45 -5.96 2.83 15.50
N GLY A 46 -5.79 1.98 14.49
CA GLY A 46 -4.96 2.33 13.35
C GLY A 46 -5.69 3.10 12.26
N LYS A 47 -4.95 4.00 11.60
CA LYS A 47 -5.38 4.76 10.43
C LYS A 47 -4.74 4.17 9.19
N ILE A 48 -5.50 4.07 8.10
CA ILE A 48 -5.03 3.55 6.80
C ILE A 48 -5.35 4.61 5.74
N TRP A 49 -4.38 4.92 4.89
CA TRP A 49 -4.55 5.79 3.72
C TRP A 49 -4.27 5.00 2.45
N VAL A 50 -5.10 5.20 1.43
CA VAL A 50 -4.87 4.70 0.06
C VAL A 50 -4.20 5.81 -0.73
N ARG A 51 -3.02 5.54 -1.30
CA ARG A 51 -2.20 6.53 -2.04
C ARG A 51 -2.34 6.45 -3.56
N SER A 52 -2.89 5.34 -4.05
CA SER A 52 -3.20 5.18 -5.48
C SER A 52 -4.61 5.68 -5.77
N PRO A 53 -4.84 6.43 -6.87
CA PRO A 53 -6.18 6.85 -7.24
C PRO A 53 -7.07 5.65 -7.56
N GLU A 54 -8.34 5.71 -7.14
CA GLU A 54 -9.35 4.70 -7.44
C GLU A 54 -9.93 4.96 -8.83
N TYR A 55 -9.27 4.43 -9.86
CA TYR A 55 -9.82 4.32 -11.22
C TYR A 55 -10.26 2.87 -11.49
N TRP A 56 -10.98 2.63 -12.60
CA TRP A 56 -11.22 1.26 -13.08
C TRP A 56 -9.92 0.46 -13.17
N VAL A 57 -8.84 1.12 -13.60
CA VAL A 57 -7.46 0.62 -13.54
C VAL A 57 -6.51 1.78 -13.21
N ALA A 58 -5.68 1.60 -12.19
CA ALA A 58 -4.60 2.50 -11.82
C ALA A 58 -3.27 1.98 -12.36
N VAL A 59 -2.53 2.85 -13.06
CA VAL A 59 -1.20 2.51 -13.56
C VAL A 59 -0.16 2.80 -12.47
N VAL A 60 0.49 1.74 -11.99
CA VAL A 60 1.49 1.80 -10.93
C VAL A 60 2.87 1.52 -11.51
N LYS A 61 3.85 2.36 -11.12
CA LYS A 61 5.27 2.18 -11.42
C LYS A 61 6.04 1.76 -10.17
N PRO A 62 7.21 1.11 -10.32
CA PRO A 62 8.11 0.84 -9.21
C PRO A 62 8.39 2.10 -8.37
N GLY A 63 8.46 1.93 -7.05
CA GLY A 63 8.68 3.00 -6.08
C GLY A 63 7.40 3.72 -5.61
N ARG A 64 6.24 3.47 -6.23
CA ARG A 64 4.96 4.09 -5.84
C ARG A 64 4.46 3.51 -4.50
N ILE A 65 4.06 4.38 -3.58
CA ILE A 65 3.35 4.00 -2.36
C ILE A 65 1.88 3.70 -2.69
N LEU A 66 1.40 2.53 -2.28
CA LEU A 66 0.03 2.07 -2.48
C LEU A 66 -0.83 2.36 -1.26
N TYR A 67 -0.31 2.05 -0.08
CA TYR A 67 -0.99 2.26 1.19
C TYR A 67 -0.05 2.81 2.24
N GLU A 68 -0.61 3.58 3.15
CA GLU A 68 0.06 4.04 4.37
C GLU A 68 -0.75 3.69 5.59
N MET A 69 -0.07 3.56 6.72
CA MET A 69 -0.70 3.18 7.98
C MET A 69 0.01 3.81 9.18
N SER A 70 -0.76 4.14 10.21
CA SER A 70 -0.26 4.63 11.50
C SER A 70 -1.16 4.17 12.64
N GLY A 71 -0.75 4.38 13.89
CA GLY A 71 -1.53 4.05 15.09
C GLY A 71 -1.52 2.57 15.50
N VAL A 72 -0.52 1.81 15.03
CA VAL A 72 -0.32 0.39 15.41
C VAL A 72 1.15 0.10 15.69
N ALA A 73 1.40 -0.95 16.48
CA ALA A 73 2.74 -1.50 16.65
C ALA A 73 3.27 -2.13 15.35
N GLU A 74 4.59 -2.16 15.18
CA GLU A 74 5.24 -2.60 13.92
C GLU A 74 4.90 -4.05 13.56
N ASN A 75 4.79 -4.95 14.54
CA ASN A 75 4.41 -6.34 14.32
C ASN A 75 3.00 -6.47 13.70
N ILE A 76 2.03 -5.70 14.19
CA ILE A 76 0.69 -5.59 13.63
C ILE A 76 0.77 -4.97 12.24
N ALA A 77 1.61 -3.94 12.06
CA ALA A 77 1.77 -3.27 10.79
C ALA A 77 2.28 -4.21 9.69
N ARG A 78 3.34 -4.96 9.97
CA ARG A 78 3.93 -5.95 9.07
C ARG A 78 2.92 -7.02 8.69
N LYS A 79 2.16 -7.53 9.66
CA LYS A 79 1.12 -8.54 9.40
C LYS A 79 0.01 -7.99 8.51
N ALA A 80 -0.52 -6.80 8.82
CA ALA A 80 -1.57 -6.17 8.01
C ALA A 80 -1.10 -5.88 6.57
N ILE A 81 0.11 -5.33 6.43
CA ILE A 81 0.69 -5.01 5.12
C ILE A 81 1.00 -6.28 4.32
N SER A 82 1.48 -7.34 4.95
CA SER A 82 1.69 -8.64 4.28
C SER A 82 0.39 -9.21 3.71
N ILE A 83 -0.73 -9.02 4.43
CA ILE A 83 -2.04 -9.47 3.94
C ILE A 83 -2.51 -8.60 2.76
N ALA A 84 -2.32 -7.28 2.80
CA ALA A 84 -2.59 -6.44 1.62
C ALA A 84 -1.72 -6.81 0.42
N ALA A 85 -0.42 -7.07 0.63
CA ALA A 85 0.50 -7.49 -0.40
C ALA A 85 0.01 -8.76 -1.14
N SER A 86 -0.56 -9.73 -0.40
CA SER A 86 -1.16 -10.94 -1.00
C SER A 86 -2.35 -10.68 -1.93
N LYS A 87 -2.91 -9.46 -1.93
CA LYS A 87 -4.02 -9.04 -2.82
C LYS A 87 -3.52 -8.26 -4.04
N MET A 88 -2.23 -7.93 -4.07
CA MET A 88 -1.64 -7.18 -5.16
C MET A 88 -1.15 -8.14 -6.26
N PRO A 89 -1.31 -7.79 -7.54
CA PRO A 89 -0.82 -8.60 -8.66
C PRO A 89 0.70 -8.43 -8.91
N ILE A 90 1.43 -7.81 -7.98
CA ILE A 90 2.84 -7.44 -8.13
C ILE A 90 3.61 -7.64 -6.84
N ARG A 91 4.94 -7.75 -6.99
CA ARG A 91 5.84 -7.66 -5.85
C ARG A 91 5.74 -6.28 -5.18
N THR A 92 5.78 -6.31 -3.87
CA THR A 92 5.67 -5.13 -3.01
C THR A 92 6.64 -5.22 -1.85
N GLN A 93 6.91 -4.09 -1.21
CA GLN A 93 7.82 -3.95 -0.09
C GLN A 93 7.15 -3.22 1.07
N PHE A 94 7.41 -3.66 2.29
CA PHE A 94 7.09 -2.92 3.51
C PHE A 94 8.17 -1.87 3.77
N ILE A 95 7.76 -0.63 3.99
CA ILE A 95 8.64 0.48 4.32
C ILE A 95 8.20 1.15 5.62
N ILE A 96 9.15 1.72 6.34
CA ILE A 96 8.95 2.48 7.58
C ILE A 96 9.36 3.93 7.29
N SER A 97 8.62 4.90 7.85
CA SER A 97 9.07 6.28 7.87
C SER A 97 10.36 6.35 8.67
N GLY A 98 11.40 6.91 8.05
CA GLY A 98 12.53 7.46 8.80
C GLY A 98 12.08 8.62 9.67
#